data_AF-A0A1X6Y699-F1
#
_entry.id   AF-A0A1X6Y699-F1
#
_cell.length_a   1.000
_cell.length_b   1.000
_cell.length_c   1.000
_cell.angle_alpha   90.00
_cell.angle_beta   90.00
_cell.angle_gamma   90.00
#
_symmetry.space_group_name_H-M   'P 1'
#
loop_
_entity.id
_entity.type
_entity.pdbx_description
1 polymer ?
#
loop_
_entity_poly.entity_id
_entity_poly.type
_entity_poly.pdbx_seq_one_letter_code
_entity_poly.pdbx_strand_id
1 'polypeptide(L)'
;MRRTDRLFDIIQILRDGGLHRAQDIADRLEVSVRTIYRDMDTLVASGVPVEGERGVGYMVREQITLPPVNLTPAELEALNLGMAIVAEAADPDLKAAAETLSEKIDAVLPTQVVAEADTWKFAVYPFADAARGLAHMAPIRAAIKSRQKLHLSYRRIDGVLTDRTIRPLHMEYWGRVWTLTAWCELRQGFRVFRIDLIDTVSPLPEIFADEPGKRLSDYDPTA
;
A
#
# COMPACT_ATOMS: atom_id res chain seq x y z
N MET A 1 -23.36 28.26 32.24
CA MET A 1 -22.81 26.88 32.12
C MET A 1 -21.30 26.87 32.36
N ARG A 2 -20.75 25.88 33.08
CA ARG A 2 -19.30 25.73 33.27
C ARG A 2 -18.64 25.32 31.95
N ARG A 3 -17.37 25.70 31.75
CA ARG A 3 -16.67 25.46 30.47
C ARG A 3 -16.49 23.97 30.18
N THR A 4 -16.16 23.16 31.19
CA THR A 4 -15.95 21.72 31.02
C THR A 4 -17.22 20.99 30.57
N ASP A 5 -18.34 21.30 31.21
CA ASP A 5 -19.65 20.73 30.85
C ASP A 5 -20.02 21.09 29.40
N ARG A 6 -19.78 22.35 29.01
CA ARG A 6 -20.02 22.81 27.63
C ARG A 6 -19.14 22.09 26.60
N LEU A 7 -17.86 21.88 26.89
CA LEU A 7 -16.96 21.14 25.99
C LEU A 7 -17.43 19.69 25.80
N PHE A 8 -17.90 19.06 26.88
CA PHE A 8 -18.48 17.73 26.81
C PHE A 8 -19.76 17.70 25.97
N ASP A 9 -20.67 18.66 26.16
CA ASP A 9 -21.91 18.74 25.38
C ASP A 9 -21.64 19.00 23.89
N ILE A 10 -20.65 19.83 23.56
CA ILE A 10 -20.20 20.02 22.16
C ILE A 10 -19.73 18.69 21.56
N ILE A 11 -18.91 17.91 22.29
CA ILE A 11 -18.47 16.58 21.83
C ILE A 11 -19.66 15.65 21.59
N GLN A 12 -20.69 15.66 22.45
CA GLN A 12 -21.89 14.84 22.25
C GLN A 12 -22.69 15.25 21.01
N ILE A 13 -22.77 16.55 20.73
CA ILE A 13 -23.44 17.06 19.52
C ILE A 13 -22.72 16.60 18.26
N LEU A 14 -21.39 16.65 18.24
CA LEU A 14 -20.59 16.31 17.06
C LEU A 14 -20.40 14.79 16.84
N ARG A 15 -20.77 13.95 17.81
CA ARG A 15 -20.50 12.50 17.80
C ARG A 15 -21.31 11.74 16.76
N ASP A 16 -22.38 12.32 16.22
CA ASP A 16 -23.17 11.71 15.15
C ASP A 16 -22.46 11.70 13.78
N GLY A 17 -21.27 12.31 13.69
CA GLY A 17 -20.47 12.40 12.46
C GLY A 17 -21.05 13.36 11.42
N GLY A 18 -22.15 14.04 11.73
CA GLY A 18 -22.80 15.02 10.87
C GLY A 18 -22.11 16.38 10.91
N LEU A 19 -22.35 17.20 9.88
CA LEU A 19 -21.88 18.59 9.85
C LEU A 19 -22.84 19.50 10.64
N HIS A 20 -22.35 20.13 11.70
CA HIS A 20 -23.13 21.03 12.56
C HIS A 20 -22.66 22.47 12.42
N ARG A 21 -23.57 23.41 12.15
CA ARG A 21 -23.18 24.83 12.07
C ARG A 21 -22.90 25.38 13.46
N ALA A 22 -21.93 26.27 13.56
CA ALA A 22 -21.59 26.93 14.83
C ALA A 22 -22.77 27.70 15.44
N GLN A 23 -23.67 28.22 14.60
CA GLN A 23 -24.90 28.89 15.04
C GLN A 23 -25.87 27.92 15.72
N ASP A 24 -26.10 26.74 15.14
CA ASP A 24 -27.02 25.75 15.68
C ASP A 24 -26.54 25.22 17.05
N ILE A 25 -25.23 25.01 17.18
CA ILE A 25 -24.60 24.62 18.45
C ILE A 25 -24.70 25.75 19.48
N ALA A 26 -24.49 27.01 19.05
CA ALA A 26 -24.56 28.18 19.91
C ALA A 26 -25.97 28.38 20.47
N ASP A 27 -26.99 28.26 19.61
CA ASP A 27 -28.39 28.40 19.97
C ASP A 27 -28.82 27.28 20.93
N ARG A 28 -28.41 26.03 20.65
CA ARG A 28 -28.71 24.86 21.50
C ARG A 28 -28.07 24.94 22.89
N LEU A 29 -26.88 25.53 23.00
CA LEU A 29 -26.13 25.65 24.25
C LEU A 29 -26.29 27.01 24.93
N GLU A 30 -27.14 27.89 24.38
CA GLU A 30 -27.42 29.25 24.86
C GLU A 30 -26.14 30.09 25.07
N VAL A 31 -25.23 30.05 24.11
CA VAL A 31 -23.96 30.80 24.13
C VAL A 31 -23.75 31.57 22.82
N SER A 32 -22.75 32.45 22.79
CA SER A 32 -22.40 33.13 21.54
C SER A 32 -21.65 32.22 20.58
N VAL A 33 -21.80 32.45 19.26
CA VAL A 33 -21.01 31.77 18.22
C VAL A 33 -19.50 31.95 18.43
N ARG A 34 -19.08 33.13 18.91
CA ARG A 34 -17.67 33.38 19.28
C ARG A 34 -17.17 32.43 20.36
N THR A 35 -18.04 32.06 21.31
CA THR A 35 -17.74 31.07 22.35
C THR A 35 -17.55 29.70 21.75
N ILE A 36 -18.44 29.28 20.83
CA ILE A 36 -18.32 28.00 20.11
C ILE A 36 -17.00 27.93 19.37
N TYR A 37 -16.65 28.96 18.60
CA TYR A 37 -15.37 28.97 17.88
C TYR A 37 -14.16 28.79 18.80
N ARG A 38 -14.11 29.50 19.94
CA ARG A 38 -13.01 29.36 20.89
C ARG A 38 -12.97 27.97 21.55
N ASP A 39 -14.14 27.39 21.78
CA ASP A 39 -14.25 26.06 22.37
C ASP A 39 -13.88 24.96 21.36
N MET A 40 -14.17 25.14 20.06
CA MET A 40 -13.62 24.28 18.98
C MET A 40 -12.10 24.33 18.93
N ASP A 41 -11.51 25.54 18.96
CA ASP A 41 -10.05 25.71 19.02
C ASP A 41 -9.45 24.98 20.25
N THR A 42 -10.18 24.98 21.36
CA THR A 42 -9.78 24.27 22.60
C THR A 42 -9.85 22.75 22.44
N LEU A 43 -10.90 22.23 21.79
CA LEU A 43 -11.08 20.80 21.54
C LEU A 43 -9.98 20.26 20.61
N VAL A 44 -9.68 20.98 19.52
CA VAL A 44 -8.61 20.64 18.58
C VAL A 44 -7.26 20.63 19.29
N ALA A 45 -6.96 21.67 20.09
CA ALA A 45 -5.71 21.74 20.86
C ALA A 45 -5.59 20.62 21.92
N SER A 46 -6.71 20.02 22.32
CA SER A 46 -6.77 18.91 23.28
C SER A 46 -6.72 17.53 22.60
N GLY A 47 -6.56 17.47 21.27
CA GLY A 47 -6.45 16.23 20.49
C GLY A 47 -7.79 15.59 20.11
N VAL A 48 -8.91 16.31 20.26
CA VAL A 48 -10.20 15.85 19.74
C VAL A 48 -10.21 16.04 18.21
N PRO A 49 -10.55 15.01 17.40
CA PRO A 49 -10.50 15.08 15.94
C PRO A 49 -11.72 15.83 15.37
N VAL A 50 -11.83 17.11 15.75
CA VAL A 50 -12.83 18.03 15.21
C VAL A 50 -12.30 18.59 13.89
N GLU A 51 -13.05 18.36 12.81
CA GLU A 51 -12.83 18.98 11.51
C GLU A 51 -13.89 20.05 11.26
N GLY A 52 -13.52 21.17 10.63
CA GLY A 52 -14.48 22.22 10.28
C GLY A 52 -13.87 23.59 10.06
N GLU A 53 -14.61 24.45 9.38
CA GLU A 53 -14.24 25.83 9.10
C GLU A 53 -15.33 26.80 9.60
N ARG A 54 -14.91 27.99 10.03
CA ARG A 54 -15.82 29.06 10.45
C ARG A 54 -16.77 29.40 9.32
N GLY A 55 -18.08 29.41 9.61
CA GLY A 55 -19.12 29.69 8.62
C GLY A 55 -19.57 28.48 7.78
N VAL A 56 -18.86 27.36 7.83
CA VAL A 56 -19.26 26.10 7.15
C VAL A 56 -19.92 25.14 8.15
N GLY A 57 -19.24 24.86 9.26
CA GLY A 57 -19.69 23.92 10.29
C GLY A 57 -18.55 23.04 10.80
N TYR A 58 -18.86 22.21 11.80
CA TYR A 58 -17.93 21.33 12.50
C TYR A 58 -18.47 19.90 12.55
N MET A 59 -17.59 18.91 12.56
CA MET A 59 -17.90 17.49 12.75
C MET A 59 -16.75 16.79 13.50
N VAL A 60 -17.04 15.68 14.16
CA VAL A 60 -16.01 14.77 14.69
C VAL A 60 -15.94 13.58 13.77
N ARG A 61 -14.77 13.35 13.14
CA ARG A 61 -14.49 12.08 12.49
C ARG A 61 -13.92 11.14 13.54
N GLU A 62 -14.55 9.99 13.75
CA GLU A 62 -13.92 8.92 14.55
C GLU A 62 -12.65 8.46 13.83
N GLN A 63 -11.49 8.88 14.35
CA GLN A 63 -10.21 8.40 13.89
C GLN A 63 -9.88 7.11 14.64
N ILE A 64 -9.78 6.01 13.91
CA ILE A 64 -9.20 4.77 14.44
C ILE A 64 -7.68 4.94 14.43
N THR A 65 -7.10 5.14 15.61
CA THR A 65 -5.64 5.21 15.77
C THR A 65 -5.09 3.82 16.05
N LEU A 66 -4.22 3.33 15.18
CA LEU A 66 -3.44 2.13 15.45
C LEU A 66 -2.24 2.50 16.33
N PRO A 67 -2.03 1.87 17.51
CA PRO A 67 -0.77 2.00 18.24
C PRO A 67 0.38 1.44 17.39
N PRO A 68 1.66 1.65 17.76
CA PRO A 68 2.78 1.06 17.02
C PRO A 68 2.63 -0.46 16.84
N VAL A 69 2.48 -0.90 15.60
CA VAL A 69 2.36 -2.31 15.21
C VAL A 69 3.64 -2.72 14.50
N ASN A 70 4.23 -3.83 14.91
CA ASN A 70 5.30 -4.47 14.14
C ASN A 70 4.68 -5.54 13.26
N LEU A 71 4.95 -5.48 11.96
CA LEU A 71 4.51 -6.48 11.00
C LEU A 71 5.70 -7.31 10.55
N THR A 72 5.53 -8.63 10.51
CA THR A 72 6.44 -9.51 9.80
C THR A 72 6.30 -9.31 8.29
N PRO A 73 7.29 -9.73 7.47
CA PRO A 73 7.18 -9.65 6.01
C PRO A 73 5.95 -10.36 5.45
N ALA A 74 5.56 -11.50 6.04
CA ALA A 74 4.38 -12.26 5.61
C ALA A 74 3.06 -11.56 5.97
N GLU A 75 2.99 -10.89 7.13
CA GLU A 75 1.81 -10.10 7.54
C GLU A 75 1.65 -8.84 6.70
N LEU A 76 2.76 -8.17 6.35
CA LEU A 76 2.75 -7.04 5.43
C LEU A 76 2.28 -7.47 4.03
N GLU A 77 2.73 -8.63 3.55
CA GLU A 77 2.25 -9.21 2.29
C GLU A 77 0.74 -9.48 2.33
N ALA A 78 0.25 -10.08 3.42
CA ALA A 78 -1.18 -10.35 3.61
C ALA A 78 -2.01 -9.07 3.67
N LEU A 79 -1.51 -8.02 4.35
CA LEU A 79 -2.17 -6.71 4.42
C LEU A 79 -2.28 -6.07 3.03
N ASN A 80 -1.18 -6.05 2.27
CA ASN A 80 -1.16 -5.51 0.91
C ASN A 80 -2.11 -6.29 -0.02
N LEU A 81 -2.18 -7.61 0.10
CA LEU A 81 -3.13 -8.44 -0.64
C LEU A 81 -4.58 -8.07 -0.30
N GLY A 82 -4.90 -7.94 0.98
CA GLY A 82 -6.24 -7.56 1.43
C GLY A 82 -6.68 -6.22 0.85
N MET A 83 -5.81 -5.21 0.92
CA MET A 83 -6.10 -3.87 0.36
C MET A 83 -6.29 -3.93 -1.16
N ALA A 84 -5.46 -4.69 -1.88
CA ALA A 84 -5.57 -4.84 -3.33
C ALA A 84 -6.90 -5.46 -3.77
N ILE A 85 -7.39 -6.48 -3.04
CA ILE A 85 -8.69 -7.11 -3.32
C ILE A 85 -9.83 -6.10 -3.11
N VAL A 86 -9.76 -5.30 -2.04
CA VAL A 86 -10.79 -4.31 -1.71
C VAL A 86 -10.78 -3.13 -2.69
N ALA A 87 -9.62 -2.75 -3.23
CA ALA A 87 -9.49 -1.71 -4.25
C ALA A 87 -10.18 -2.06 -5.59
N GLU A 88 -10.39 -3.35 -5.85
CA GLU A 88 -11.13 -3.86 -7.02
C GLU A 88 -12.61 -4.17 -6.71
N ALA A 89 -13.06 -3.91 -5.47
CA ALA A 89 -14.45 -4.10 -5.10
C ALA A 89 -15.36 -3.11 -5.84
N ALA A 90 -16.60 -3.52 -6.10
CA ALA A 90 -17.60 -2.68 -6.76
C ALA A 90 -18.09 -1.50 -5.88
N ASP A 91 -17.69 -1.46 -4.61
CA ASP A 91 -18.03 -0.42 -3.65
C ASP A 91 -17.00 0.74 -3.74
N PRO A 92 -17.40 1.92 -4.23
CA PRO A 92 -16.48 3.05 -4.42
C PRO A 92 -15.89 3.59 -3.10
N ASP A 93 -16.61 3.48 -1.99
CA ASP A 93 -16.17 4.00 -0.70
C ASP A 93 -15.08 3.10 -0.12
N LEU A 94 -15.26 1.79 -0.22
CA LEU A 94 -14.24 0.81 0.17
C LEU A 94 -13.00 0.89 -0.70
N LYS A 95 -13.16 1.15 -1.99
CA LYS A 95 -12.04 1.38 -2.90
C LYS A 95 -11.20 2.59 -2.48
N ALA A 96 -11.84 3.74 -2.26
CA ALA A 96 -11.14 4.95 -1.80
C ALA A 96 -10.48 4.76 -0.42
N ALA A 97 -11.12 4.02 0.49
CA ALA A 97 -10.54 3.67 1.77
C ALA A 97 -9.29 2.78 1.64
N ALA A 98 -9.30 1.80 0.74
CA ALA A 98 -8.14 0.94 0.48
C ALA A 98 -6.97 1.71 -0.13
N GLU A 99 -7.23 2.63 -1.07
CA GLU A 99 -6.23 3.50 -1.68
C GLU A 99 -5.57 4.40 -0.62
N THR A 100 -6.37 5.11 0.19
CA THR A 100 -5.86 6.00 1.26
C THR A 100 -5.15 5.26 2.39
N LEU A 101 -5.56 4.02 2.72
CA LEU A 101 -4.84 3.20 3.69
C LEU A 101 -3.46 2.77 3.15
N SER A 102 -3.39 2.43 1.87
CA SER A 102 -2.14 2.03 1.22
C SER A 102 -1.11 3.17 1.24
N GLU A 103 -1.53 4.40 0.95
CA GLU A 103 -0.66 5.59 1.04
C GLU A 103 -0.06 5.79 2.44
N LYS A 104 -0.86 5.53 3.50
CA LYS A 104 -0.40 5.65 4.89
C LYS A 104 0.63 4.58 5.25
N ILE A 105 0.45 3.34 4.79
CA ILE A 105 1.41 2.25 5.00
C ILE A 105 2.71 2.56 4.25
N ASP A 106 2.63 3.02 3.01
CA ASP A 106 3.79 3.39 2.21
C ASP A 106 4.61 4.54 2.82
N ALA A 107 3.95 5.50 3.46
CA ALA A 107 4.61 6.64 4.09
C ALA A 107 5.47 6.26 5.32
N VAL A 108 5.17 5.12 5.96
CA VAL A 108 5.86 4.66 7.17
C VAL A 108 6.84 3.51 6.93
N LEU A 109 6.86 2.95 5.72
CA LEU A 109 7.84 1.94 5.34
C LEU A 109 9.21 2.59 5.08
N PRO A 110 10.31 2.02 5.61
CA PRO A 110 11.64 2.55 5.36
C PRO A 110 11.98 2.48 3.87
N THR A 111 12.21 3.63 3.25
CA THR A 111 12.76 3.74 1.90
C THR A 111 14.18 3.18 1.94
N GLN A 112 14.38 1.93 1.54
CA GLN A 112 15.72 1.46 1.24
C GLN A 112 16.22 2.31 0.07
N VAL A 113 17.30 3.05 0.32
CA VAL A 113 17.91 3.98 -0.63
C VAL A 113 18.40 3.18 -1.84
N VAL A 114 17.61 3.19 -2.91
CA VAL A 114 18.00 2.62 -4.21
C VAL A 114 18.93 3.63 -4.89
N ALA A 115 20.12 3.19 -5.29
CA ALA A 115 21.07 4.01 -6.03
C ALA A 115 20.45 4.52 -7.35
N GLU A 116 20.81 5.75 -7.76
CA GLU A 116 20.22 6.47 -8.91
C GLU A 116 20.20 5.66 -10.23
N ALA A 117 21.12 4.71 -10.42
CA ALA A 117 21.18 3.87 -11.62
C ALA A 117 19.99 2.88 -11.76
N ASP A 118 19.30 2.57 -10.66
CA ASP A 118 18.18 1.62 -10.65
C ASP A 118 16.80 2.31 -10.68
N THR A 119 16.75 3.63 -10.45
CA THR A 119 15.51 4.42 -10.45
C THR A 119 14.69 4.29 -11.74
N TRP A 120 15.36 4.08 -12.88
CA TRP A 120 14.70 3.89 -14.19
C TRP A 120 13.97 2.54 -14.33
N LYS A 121 14.31 1.53 -13.52
CA LYS A 121 13.64 0.21 -13.52
C LYS A 121 12.38 0.18 -12.62
N PHE A 122 12.28 1.11 -11.68
CA PHE A 122 11.31 1.10 -10.58
C PHE A 122 10.25 2.21 -10.68
N ALA A 123 10.06 2.83 -11.85
CA ALA A 123 8.97 3.79 -12.08
C ALA A 123 7.62 3.17 -11.69
N VAL A 124 6.96 3.79 -10.72
CA VAL A 124 5.75 3.30 -10.03
C VAL A 124 4.55 3.39 -10.97
N TYR A 125 3.87 2.27 -11.22
CA TYR A 125 2.64 2.16 -12.01
C TYR A 125 1.43 1.89 -11.08
N PRO A 126 0.18 2.08 -11.53
CA PRO A 126 -1.03 2.03 -10.69
C PRO A 126 -1.22 0.72 -9.93
N PHE A 127 -1.87 0.79 -8.76
CA PHE A 127 -2.15 -0.33 -7.83
C PHE A 127 -2.79 -1.58 -8.47
N ALA A 128 -3.54 -1.45 -9.56
CA ALA A 128 -4.11 -2.59 -10.29
C ALA A 128 -3.06 -3.58 -10.83
N ASP A 129 -1.82 -3.12 -11.09
CA ASP A 129 -0.72 -3.98 -11.50
C ASP A 129 -0.12 -4.74 -10.29
N ALA A 130 -0.14 -4.14 -9.09
CA ALA A 130 0.31 -4.80 -7.86
C ALA A 130 -0.59 -5.99 -7.46
N ALA A 131 -1.91 -5.86 -7.64
CA ALA A 131 -2.87 -6.94 -7.45
C ALA A 131 -2.60 -8.14 -8.38
N ARG A 132 -2.21 -7.86 -9.64
CA ARG A 132 -1.83 -8.89 -10.61
C ARG A 132 -0.55 -9.62 -10.19
N GLY A 133 0.44 -8.87 -9.71
CA GLY A 133 1.69 -9.45 -9.21
C GLY A 133 1.48 -10.41 -8.03
N LEU A 134 0.56 -10.08 -7.12
CA LEU A 134 0.23 -10.92 -5.96
C LEU A 134 -0.25 -12.33 -6.34
N ALA A 135 -1.04 -12.48 -7.40
CA ALA A 135 -1.50 -13.78 -7.88
C ALA A 135 -0.35 -14.71 -8.32
N HIS A 136 0.79 -14.15 -8.71
CA HIS A 136 1.96 -14.87 -9.18
C HIS A 136 2.94 -15.24 -8.06
N MET A 137 2.82 -14.64 -6.88
CA MET A 137 3.76 -14.82 -5.77
C MET A 137 3.84 -16.27 -5.27
N ALA A 138 2.68 -16.88 -4.99
CA ALA A 138 2.61 -18.25 -4.51
C ALA A 138 3.23 -19.28 -5.49
N PRO A 139 2.86 -19.31 -6.79
CA PRO A 139 3.47 -20.24 -7.74
C PRO A 139 4.97 -19.95 -7.95
N ILE A 140 5.41 -18.69 -7.95
CA ILE A 140 6.84 -18.34 -8.05
C ILE A 140 7.62 -18.87 -6.84
N ARG A 141 7.13 -18.66 -5.61
CA ARG A 141 7.77 -19.19 -4.39
C ARG A 141 7.88 -20.71 -4.42
N ALA A 142 6.82 -21.39 -4.85
CA ALA A 142 6.82 -22.84 -4.99
C ALA A 142 7.90 -23.30 -5.98
N ALA A 143 8.00 -22.63 -7.14
CA ALA A 143 8.98 -22.94 -8.17
C ALA A 143 10.44 -22.67 -7.74
N ILE A 144 10.70 -21.59 -6.98
CA ILE A 144 12.02 -21.33 -6.39
C ILE A 144 12.41 -22.49 -5.45
N LYS A 145 11.49 -22.88 -4.56
CA LYS A 145 11.74 -23.94 -3.57
C LYS A 145 11.98 -25.30 -4.24
N SER A 146 11.27 -25.61 -5.32
CA SER A 146 11.42 -26.87 -6.07
C SER A 146 12.51 -26.82 -7.15
N ARG A 147 13.19 -25.68 -7.34
CA ARG A 147 14.09 -25.43 -8.48
C ARG A 147 13.44 -25.78 -9.83
N GLN A 148 12.18 -25.40 -9.99
CA GLN A 148 11.39 -25.65 -11.19
C GLN A 148 11.46 -24.45 -12.13
N LYS A 149 11.57 -24.70 -13.44
CA LYS A 149 11.54 -23.64 -14.45
C LYS A 149 10.14 -23.04 -14.54
N LEU A 150 10.08 -21.76 -14.90
CA LEU A 150 8.82 -21.05 -15.15
C LEU A 150 8.78 -20.56 -16.59
N HIS A 151 7.60 -20.63 -17.19
CA HIS A 151 7.26 -19.89 -18.38
C HIS A 151 6.49 -18.63 -17.99
N LEU A 152 6.97 -17.48 -18.46
CA LEU A 152 6.43 -16.15 -18.18
C LEU A 152 5.97 -15.49 -19.47
N SER A 153 4.75 -14.97 -19.50
CA SER A 153 4.40 -13.90 -20.44
C SER A 153 4.59 -12.56 -19.72
N TYR A 154 5.60 -11.80 -20.15
CA TYR A 154 6.07 -10.61 -19.46
C TYR A 154 5.86 -9.36 -20.30
N ARG A 155 5.14 -8.39 -19.74
CA ARG A 155 4.92 -7.08 -20.35
C ARG A 155 6.05 -6.14 -19.95
N ARG A 156 6.87 -5.73 -20.91
CA ARG A 156 7.91 -4.72 -20.64
C ARG A 156 7.29 -3.35 -20.42
N ILE A 157 8.07 -2.44 -19.81
CA ILE A 157 7.67 -1.05 -19.57
C ILE A 157 7.32 -0.31 -20.88
N ASP A 158 7.93 -0.70 -22.00
CA ASP A 158 7.62 -0.18 -23.35
C ASP A 158 6.35 -0.80 -23.97
N GLY A 159 5.60 -1.61 -23.23
CA GLY A 159 4.37 -2.27 -23.65
C GLY A 159 4.57 -3.55 -24.45
N VAL A 160 5.81 -3.93 -24.77
CA VAL A 160 6.08 -5.14 -25.57
C VAL A 160 5.93 -6.39 -24.72
N LEU A 161 5.05 -7.30 -25.16
CA LEU A 161 4.91 -8.63 -24.58
C LEU A 161 6.05 -9.54 -25.03
N THR A 162 6.60 -10.28 -24.08
CA THR A 162 7.66 -11.26 -24.35
C THR A 162 7.45 -12.52 -23.53
N ASP A 163 7.52 -13.67 -24.20
CA ASP A 163 7.49 -14.96 -23.53
C ASP A 163 8.90 -15.43 -23.18
N ARG A 164 9.08 -15.91 -21.95
CA ARG A 164 10.40 -16.27 -21.42
C ARG A 164 10.34 -17.53 -20.58
N THR A 165 11.25 -18.45 -20.87
CA THR A 165 11.59 -19.52 -19.93
C THR A 165 12.70 -19.04 -19.00
N ILE A 166 12.44 -19.12 -17.70
CA ILE A 166 13.37 -18.65 -16.67
C ILE A 166 13.63 -19.72 -15.62
N ARG A 167 14.78 -19.61 -14.96
CA ARG A 167 15.11 -20.31 -13.72
C ARG A 167 14.93 -19.31 -12.57
N PRO A 168 13.82 -19.36 -11.81
CA PRO A 168 13.59 -18.41 -10.73
C PRO A 168 14.57 -18.68 -9.57
N LEU A 169 15.26 -17.65 -9.09
CA LEU A 169 16.35 -17.80 -8.10
C LEU A 169 16.01 -17.13 -6.78
N HIS A 170 15.52 -15.88 -6.82
CA HIS A 170 15.24 -15.11 -5.61
C HIS A 170 14.12 -14.13 -5.85
N MET A 171 13.28 -13.97 -4.84
CA MET A 171 12.22 -12.98 -4.83
C MET A 171 12.47 -12.01 -3.69
N GLU A 172 12.47 -10.72 -4.00
CA GLU A 172 12.83 -9.65 -3.09
C GLU A 172 11.81 -8.52 -3.17
N TYR A 173 11.64 -7.81 -2.06
CA TYR A 173 10.71 -6.70 -1.95
C TYR A 173 11.47 -5.38 -1.85
N TRP A 174 11.24 -4.49 -2.82
CA TRP A 174 11.87 -3.16 -2.89
C TRP A 174 10.94 -2.07 -2.40
N GLY A 175 10.35 -2.23 -1.22
CA GLY A 175 9.49 -1.24 -0.57
C GLY A 175 8.13 -0.99 -1.22
N ARG A 176 8.00 -1.14 -2.55
CA ARG A 176 6.77 -0.95 -3.33
C ARG A 176 6.58 -1.97 -4.46
N VAL A 177 7.65 -2.62 -4.89
CA VAL A 177 7.64 -3.54 -6.03
C VAL A 177 8.29 -4.85 -5.61
N TRP A 178 7.62 -5.95 -5.95
CA TRP A 178 8.23 -7.28 -5.86
C TRP A 178 9.00 -7.57 -7.13
N THR A 179 10.25 -7.98 -6.98
CA THR A 179 11.08 -8.44 -8.09
C THR A 179 11.46 -9.89 -7.95
N LEU A 180 11.62 -10.53 -9.11
CA LEU A 180 12.10 -11.88 -9.28
C LEU A 180 13.43 -11.84 -10.02
N THR A 181 14.51 -12.13 -9.32
CA THR A 181 15.82 -12.39 -9.91
C THR A 181 15.85 -13.80 -10.46
N ALA A 182 16.18 -13.93 -11.75
CA ALA A 182 16.15 -15.21 -12.45
C ALA A 182 17.19 -15.28 -13.58
N TRP A 183 17.59 -16.51 -13.93
CA TRP A 183 18.36 -16.76 -15.15
C TRP A 183 17.39 -16.92 -16.33
N CYS A 184 17.53 -16.06 -17.35
CA CYS A 184 16.68 -16.07 -18.54
C CYS A 184 17.30 -16.93 -19.63
N GLU A 185 16.66 -18.04 -20.02
CA GLU A 185 17.22 -18.96 -21.02
C GLU A 185 17.17 -18.36 -22.44
N LEU A 186 16.24 -17.46 -22.72
CA LEU A 186 16.21 -16.74 -24.00
C LEU A 186 17.40 -15.78 -24.17
N ARG A 187 17.86 -15.17 -23.07
CA ARG A 187 18.93 -14.16 -23.10
C ARG A 187 20.27 -14.67 -22.60
N GLN A 188 20.31 -15.91 -22.11
CA GLN A 188 21.49 -16.54 -21.51
C GLN A 188 22.18 -15.63 -20.49
N GLY A 189 21.39 -15.07 -19.57
CA GLY A 189 21.87 -14.11 -18.58
C GLY A 189 20.89 -13.84 -17.45
N PHE A 190 21.40 -13.25 -16.36
CA PHE A 190 20.57 -12.81 -15.23
C PHE A 190 19.67 -11.65 -15.62
N ARG A 191 18.41 -11.71 -15.18
CA ARG A 191 17.43 -10.65 -15.33
C ARG A 191 16.59 -10.55 -14.07
N VAL A 192 16.17 -9.32 -13.79
CA VAL A 192 15.24 -8.98 -12.72
C VAL A 192 13.90 -8.68 -13.37
N PHE A 193 12.87 -9.42 -12.97
CA PHE A 193 11.51 -9.27 -13.47
C PHE A 193 10.65 -8.63 -12.40
N ARG A 194 9.89 -7.61 -12.79
CA ARG A 194 8.86 -7.01 -11.94
C ARG A 194 7.63 -7.90 -11.91
N ILE A 195 7.22 -8.36 -10.73
CA ILE A 195 6.17 -9.38 -10.65
C ILE A 195 4.80 -8.81 -11.05
N ASP A 196 4.58 -7.52 -10.81
CA ASP A 196 3.40 -6.74 -11.26
C ASP A 196 3.31 -6.60 -12.78
N LEU A 197 4.41 -6.80 -13.51
CA LEU A 197 4.46 -6.74 -14.98
C LEU A 197 4.34 -8.13 -15.65
N ILE A 198 4.13 -9.18 -14.87
CA ILE A 198 3.85 -10.52 -15.38
C ILE A 198 2.35 -10.59 -15.73
N ASP A 199 2.03 -10.95 -16.97
CA ASP A 199 0.65 -11.20 -17.38
C ASP A 199 0.25 -12.64 -17.05
N THR A 200 1.14 -13.60 -17.28
CA THR A 200 0.94 -15.01 -16.89
C THR A 200 2.24 -15.66 -16.43
N VAL A 201 2.12 -16.55 -15.44
CA VAL A 201 3.20 -17.46 -15.00
C VAL A 201 2.68 -18.88 -14.96
N SER A 202 3.46 -19.81 -15.49
CA SER A 202 3.15 -21.24 -15.40
C SER A 202 4.40 -22.05 -15.08
N PRO A 203 4.33 -22.98 -14.11
CA PRO A 203 5.41 -23.92 -13.85
C PRO A 203 5.57 -24.87 -15.03
N LEU A 204 6.82 -25.10 -15.41
CA LEU A 204 7.18 -26.07 -16.44
C LEU A 204 7.56 -27.41 -15.81
N PRO A 205 7.43 -28.55 -16.50
CA PRO A 205 7.79 -29.85 -15.94
C PRO A 205 9.30 -29.99 -15.65
N GLU A 206 10.15 -29.16 -16.26
CA GLU A 206 11.59 -29.18 -16.06
C GLU A 206 12.03 -28.55 -14.74
N ILE A 207 12.91 -29.26 -14.03
CA ILE A 207 13.71 -28.71 -12.94
C ILE A 207 15.08 -28.25 -13.47
N PHE A 208 15.73 -27.36 -12.74
CA PHE A 208 17.11 -26.93 -13.02
C PHE A 208 18.05 -27.30 -11.88
N ALA A 209 19.29 -27.62 -12.24
CA ALA A 209 20.36 -27.85 -11.28
C ALA A 209 21.10 -26.53 -10.97
N ASP A 210 21.84 -26.51 -9.85
CA ASP A 210 22.80 -25.44 -9.58
C ASP A 210 23.98 -25.57 -10.55
N GLU A 211 24.08 -24.61 -11.48
CA GLU A 211 25.14 -24.53 -12.49
C GLU A 211 25.98 -23.27 -12.25
N PRO A 212 27.32 -23.37 -12.13
CA PRO A 212 28.18 -22.20 -12.02
C PRO A 212 27.96 -21.19 -13.15
N GLY A 213 27.86 -19.91 -12.79
CA GLY A 213 27.52 -18.81 -13.69
C GLY A 213 26.02 -18.56 -13.84
N LYS A 214 25.16 -19.36 -13.19
CA LYS A 214 23.69 -19.24 -13.23
C LYS A 214 23.04 -19.27 -11.85
N ARG A 215 23.83 -19.36 -10.77
CA ARG A 215 23.33 -19.39 -9.38
C ARG A 215 23.08 -17.98 -8.90
N LEU A 216 22.25 -17.83 -7.87
CA LEU A 216 22.05 -16.54 -7.22
C LEU A 216 23.36 -15.92 -6.72
N SER A 217 24.30 -16.74 -6.22
CA SER A 217 25.62 -16.28 -5.78
C SER A 217 26.50 -15.72 -6.89
N ASP A 218 26.18 -16.05 -8.15
CA ASP A 218 26.92 -15.60 -9.33
C ASP A 218 26.26 -14.33 -9.93
N TYR A 219 25.15 -13.85 -9.35
CA TYR A 219 24.48 -12.63 -9.77
C TYR A 219 25.17 -11.41 -9.17
N ASP A 220 25.63 -10.52 -10.03
CA ASP A 220 26.13 -9.19 -9.65
C ASP A 220 25.09 -8.13 -10.09
N PRO A 221 24.41 -7.45 -9.16
CA PRO A 221 23.46 -6.40 -9.49
C PRO A 221 24.11 -5.11 -10.03
N THR A 222 25.43 -4.98 -9.88
CA THR A 222 26.21 -3.80 -10.27
C THR A 222 27.01 -3.96 -11.58
N ALA A 223 27.03 -5.16 -12.16
CA ALA A 223 27.75 -5.50 -13.39
C ALA A 223 26.97 -5.22 -14.69
#